data_AF-A0A3B4EY85-F1
#
_entry.id   AF-A0A3B4EY85-F1
#
_cell.length_a   1.000
_cell.length_b   1.000
_cell.length_c   1.000
_cell.angle_alpha   90.00
_cell.angle_beta   90.00
_cell.angle_gamma   90.00
#
_symmetry.space_group_name_H-M   'P 1'
#
loop_
_entity.id
_entity.type
_entity.pdbx_description
1 polymer ?
#
loop_
_entity_poly.entity_id
_entity_poly.type
_entity_poly.pdbx_seq_one_letter_code
_entity_poly.pdbx_strand_id
1 'polypeptide(L)'
;MLKIRLVFAVLLPAAAYQSPLPTDCSDIYRGGAGVDGVYTIYPAGSTSPVQVYCDMSKDDIDNSAEKWTVIQRRQDGTVNFFKKWEHYKTGFGSAAGEYWLGLETMHLLTQRKNYELKVDMEDFEGQKVFAHYSSFSVGPESDGYKLNLGSFIKGACRNLIGCLATAVSVFSQHLRYRWTRIKTQQLLNSPFLSFLFTFHGSSS
;
A
#
# COMPACT_ATOMS: atom_id res chain seq x y z
N MET A 1 -66.60 3.75 -16.46
CA MET A 1 -65.86 4.64 -15.54
C MET A 1 -64.37 4.36 -15.69
N LEU A 2 -63.64 5.22 -16.42
CA LEU A 2 -62.22 5.05 -16.73
C LEU A 2 -61.38 5.63 -15.58
N LYS A 3 -60.69 4.79 -14.80
CA LYS A 3 -59.80 5.23 -13.71
C LYS A 3 -58.44 5.62 -14.29
N ILE A 4 -58.22 6.91 -14.50
CA ILE A 4 -56.91 7.48 -14.88
C ILE A 4 -56.00 7.39 -13.64
N ARG A 5 -54.93 6.58 -13.71
CA ARG A 5 -53.88 6.56 -12.69
C ARG A 5 -52.86 7.64 -13.03
N LEU A 6 -52.91 8.75 -12.30
CA LEU A 6 -51.86 9.77 -12.32
C LEU A 6 -50.61 9.18 -11.67
N VAL A 7 -49.58 8.87 -12.48
CA VAL A 7 -48.25 8.54 -11.99
C VAL A 7 -47.47 9.86 -11.90
N PHE A 8 -47.30 10.37 -10.69
CA PHE A 8 -46.39 11.49 -10.45
C PHE A 8 -44.96 10.98 -10.59
N ALA A 9 -44.34 11.24 -11.73
CA ALA A 9 -42.91 11.06 -11.91
C ALA A 9 -42.20 12.09 -11.03
N VAL A 10 -41.71 11.64 -9.86
CA VAL A 10 -40.84 12.46 -9.01
C VAL A 10 -39.50 12.56 -9.74
N LEU A 11 -39.30 13.68 -10.45
CA LEU A 11 -37.99 14.07 -10.96
C LEU A 11 -37.14 14.49 -9.76
N LEU A 12 -36.50 13.50 -9.11
CA LEU A 12 -35.43 13.78 -8.17
C LEU A 12 -34.34 14.54 -8.94
N PRO A 13 -33.92 15.74 -8.49
CA PRO A 13 -32.77 16.38 -9.09
C PRO A 13 -31.61 15.42 -8.93
N ALA A 14 -31.04 14.98 -10.06
CA ALA A 14 -29.72 14.39 -10.05
C ALA A 14 -28.77 15.51 -9.62
N ALA A 15 -28.68 15.78 -8.32
CA ALA A 15 -27.48 16.36 -7.76
C ALA A 15 -26.37 15.46 -8.28
N ALA A 16 -25.53 15.99 -9.17
CA ALA A 16 -24.35 15.31 -9.64
C ALA A 16 -23.51 15.02 -8.40
N TYR A 17 -23.73 13.84 -7.80
CA TYR A 17 -22.94 13.36 -6.68
C TYR A 17 -21.59 13.09 -7.31
N GLN A 18 -20.69 14.09 -7.23
CA GLN A 18 -19.29 13.88 -7.57
C GLN A 18 -18.84 12.73 -6.69
N SER A 19 -18.69 11.55 -7.29
CA SER A 19 -18.18 10.38 -6.59
C SER A 19 -16.86 10.81 -5.94
N PRO A 20 -16.70 10.63 -4.63
CA PRO A 20 -15.48 11.03 -3.94
C PRO A 20 -14.28 10.40 -4.66
N LEU A 21 -13.23 11.20 -4.88
CA LEU A 21 -12.02 10.73 -5.55
C LEU A 21 -11.44 9.54 -4.77
N PRO A 22 -11.04 8.45 -5.45
CA PRO A 22 -10.54 7.26 -4.76
C PRO A 22 -9.26 7.59 -4.01
N THR A 23 -9.22 7.26 -2.72
CA THR A 23 -8.04 7.53 -1.88
C THR A 23 -7.08 6.34 -1.83
N ASP A 24 -7.58 5.14 -2.14
CA ASP A 24 -6.84 3.88 -2.11
C ASP A 24 -7.46 2.88 -3.12
N CYS A 25 -6.83 1.71 -3.26
CA CYS A 25 -7.31 0.65 -4.15
C CYS A 25 -8.65 0.03 -3.71
N SER A 26 -9.02 0.11 -2.43
CA SER A 26 -10.33 -0.32 -1.96
C SER A 26 -11.45 0.57 -2.50
N ASP A 27 -11.23 1.89 -2.54
CA ASP A 27 -12.15 2.84 -3.14
C ASP A 27 -12.26 2.63 -4.66
N ILE A 28 -11.14 2.34 -5.34
CA ILE A 28 -11.12 1.99 -6.77
C ILE A 28 -11.96 0.73 -7.04
N TYR A 29 -11.79 -0.30 -6.21
CA TYR A 29 -12.56 -1.54 -6.32
C TYR A 29 -14.06 -1.31 -6.10
N ARG A 30 -14.43 -0.53 -5.07
CA ARG A 30 -15.82 -0.13 -4.80
C ARG A 30 -16.43 0.71 -5.94
N GLY A 31 -15.59 1.44 -6.68
CA GLY A 31 -15.96 2.15 -7.91
C GLY A 31 -16.24 1.25 -9.12
N GLY A 32 -16.07 -0.07 -8.99
CA GLY A 32 -16.39 -1.06 -10.02
C GLY A 32 -15.19 -1.62 -10.78
N ALA A 33 -13.96 -1.18 -10.48
CA ALA A 33 -12.76 -1.81 -11.03
C ALA A 33 -12.50 -3.17 -10.34
N GLY A 34 -12.04 -4.18 -11.08
CA GLY A 34 -11.82 -5.53 -10.54
C GLY A 34 -10.58 -6.24 -11.06
N VAL A 35 -9.70 -5.51 -11.76
CA VAL A 35 -8.52 -6.07 -12.42
C VAL A 35 -7.27 -5.47 -11.81
N ASP A 36 -6.25 -6.28 -11.61
CA ASP A 36 -4.94 -5.80 -11.17
C ASP A 36 -4.37 -4.78 -12.16
N GLY A 37 -3.64 -3.80 -11.66
CA GLY A 37 -2.96 -2.85 -12.53
C GLY A 37 -2.65 -1.52 -11.88
N VAL A 38 -2.19 -0.58 -12.70
CA VAL A 38 -1.85 0.76 -12.26
C VAL A 38 -3.08 1.66 -12.30
N TYR A 39 -3.39 2.29 -11.18
CA TYR A 39 -4.49 3.23 -11.02
C TYR A 39 -3.98 4.53 -10.41
N THR A 40 -4.79 5.59 -10.53
CA THR A 40 -4.52 6.89 -9.87
C THR A 40 -5.39 7.03 -8.63
N ILE A 41 -4.77 7.33 -7.49
CA ILE A 41 -5.42 7.65 -6.22
C ILE A 41 -5.14 9.10 -5.82
N TYR A 42 -5.92 9.61 -4.86
CA TYR A 42 -5.90 11.00 -4.40
C TYR A 42 -5.79 11.10 -2.87
N PRO A 43 -4.62 10.78 -2.27
CA PRO A 43 -4.46 10.61 -0.83
C PRO A 43 -4.81 11.85 0.00
N ALA A 44 -4.55 13.05 -0.52
CA ALA A 44 -4.84 14.33 0.10
C ALA A 44 -5.96 15.14 -0.59
N GLY A 45 -6.57 14.63 -1.66
CA GLY A 45 -7.61 15.33 -2.45
C GLY A 45 -7.21 15.52 -3.92
N SER A 46 -7.96 16.33 -4.66
CA SER A 46 -7.80 16.48 -6.13
C SER A 46 -6.42 16.95 -6.59
N THR A 47 -5.65 17.59 -5.72
CA THR A 47 -4.30 18.12 -6.00
C THR A 47 -3.17 17.16 -5.64
N SER A 48 -3.47 15.96 -5.15
CA SER A 48 -2.47 14.94 -4.80
C SER A 48 -2.61 13.66 -5.62
N PRO A 49 -2.64 13.70 -6.97
CA PRO A 49 -2.70 12.48 -7.76
C PRO A 49 -1.38 11.70 -7.62
N VAL A 50 -1.49 10.39 -7.38
CA VAL A 50 -0.35 9.47 -7.41
C VAL A 50 -0.76 8.13 -8.03
N GLN A 51 0.14 7.54 -8.81
CA GLN A 51 -0.07 6.22 -9.40
C GLN A 51 0.37 5.13 -8.43
N VAL A 52 -0.48 4.12 -8.28
CA VAL A 52 -0.24 2.93 -7.45
C VAL A 52 -0.60 1.68 -8.22
N TYR A 53 0.07 0.57 -7.90
CA TYR A 53 -0.42 -0.73 -8.31
C TYR A 53 -1.50 -1.18 -7.32
N CYS A 54 -2.65 -1.57 -7.86
CA CYS A 54 -3.70 -2.23 -7.10
C CYS A 54 -3.64 -3.72 -7.37
N ASP A 55 -3.42 -4.47 -6.29
CA ASP A 55 -3.64 -5.91 -6.28
C ASP A 55 -5.11 -6.15 -5.91
N MET A 56 -5.88 -6.50 -6.94
CA MET A 56 -7.31 -6.76 -6.90
C MET A 56 -7.64 -8.25 -6.89
N SER A 57 -6.64 -9.10 -7.13
CA SER A 57 -6.75 -10.54 -7.16
C SER A 57 -7.19 -11.11 -5.80
N LYS A 58 -7.63 -12.36 -5.80
CA LYS A 58 -7.72 -13.12 -4.55
C LYS A 58 -6.36 -13.72 -4.34
N ASP A 59 -5.82 -13.56 -3.14
CA ASP A 59 -4.53 -14.14 -2.81
C ASP A 59 -4.68 -15.66 -2.67
N ASP A 60 -3.99 -16.42 -3.51
CA ASP A 60 -4.05 -17.88 -3.50
C ASP A 60 -3.45 -18.49 -2.21
N ILE A 61 -2.62 -17.73 -1.48
CA ILE A 61 -1.88 -18.21 -0.30
C ILE A 61 -2.76 -18.15 0.95
N ASP A 62 -3.56 -17.10 1.12
CA ASP A 62 -4.37 -16.89 2.31
C ASP A 62 -5.88 -16.76 2.04
N ASN A 63 -6.29 -16.91 0.76
CA ASN A 63 -7.66 -16.78 0.26
C ASN A 63 -8.32 -15.44 0.63
N SER A 64 -7.52 -14.40 0.86
CA SER A 64 -8.00 -13.04 1.14
C SER A 64 -8.76 -12.47 -0.06
N ALA A 65 -9.87 -11.79 0.23
CA ALA A 65 -10.66 -11.04 -0.75
C ALA A 65 -10.34 -9.54 -0.71
N GLU A 66 -9.39 -9.15 0.14
CA GLU A 66 -8.91 -7.81 0.38
C GLU A 66 -8.34 -7.20 -0.91
N LYS A 67 -8.36 -5.87 -0.96
CA LYS A 67 -7.91 -5.09 -2.12
C LYS A 67 -6.82 -4.18 -1.65
N TRP A 68 -5.69 -4.29 -2.31
CA TRP A 68 -4.40 -3.97 -1.72
C TRP A 68 -3.75 -2.85 -2.52
N THR A 69 -3.47 -1.74 -1.84
CA THR A 69 -2.65 -0.68 -2.42
C THR A 69 -1.19 -0.99 -2.18
N VAL A 70 -0.43 -1.21 -3.25
CA VAL A 70 0.99 -1.52 -3.15
C VAL A 70 1.78 -0.23 -2.84
N ILE A 71 2.61 -0.26 -1.80
CA ILE A 71 3.45 0.89 -1.40
C ILE A 71 4.93 0.69 -1.73
N GLN A 72 5.33 -0.55 -1.99
CA GLN A 72 6.67 -0.93 -2.42
C GLN A 72 6.59 -2.24 -3.20
N ARG A 73 7.36 -2.36 -4.28
CA ARG A 73 7.49 -3.60 -5.06
C ARG A 73 8.92 -3.78 -5.55
N ARG A 74 9.48 -4.98 -5.32
CA ARG A 74 10.69 -5.52 -5.96
C ARG A 74 10.31 -6.74 -6.78
N GLN A 75 11.02 -7.00 -7.86
CA GLN A 75 10.78 -8.20 -8.68
C GLN A 75 11.98 -8.57 -9.58
N ASP A 76 12.78 -7.60 -10.03
CA ASP A 76 13.78 -7.82 -11.09
C ASP A 76 15.09 -7.03 -10.88
N GLY A 77 15.15 -6.13 -9.89
CA GLY A 77 16.33 -5.31 -9.62
C GLY A 77 16.58 -4.19 -10.62
N THR A 78 15.64 -3.89 -11.51
CA THR A 78 15.79 -2.84 -12.54
C THR A 78 15.82 -1.44 -11.94
N VAL A 79 15.25 -1.24 -10.75
CA VAL A 79 15.26 0.05 -10.06
C VAL A 79 16.27 0.02 -8.92
N ASN A 80 17.13 1.04 -8.89
CA ASN A 80 18.08 1.22 -7.80
C ASN A 80 17.37 1.76 -6.55
N PHE A 81 17.38 1.00 -5.46
CA PHE A 81 16.85 1.42 -4.15
C PHE A 81 17.91 2.07 -3.25
N PHE A 82 19.20 2.09 -3.65
CA PHE A 82 20.22 2.89 -2.98
C PHE A 82 20.10 4.37 -3.39
N LYS A 83 19.13 5.05 -2.76
CA LYS A 83 18.77 6.44 -3.03
C LYS A 83 18.97 7.32 -1.79
N LYS A 84 19.07 8.64 -2.03
CA LYS A 84 19.10 9.65 -0.96
C LYS A 84 17.72 9.77 -0.29
N TRP A 85 17.72 10.31 0.93
CA TRP A 85 16.51 10.53 1.75
C TRP A 85 15.35 11.19 0.99
N GLU A 86 15.63 12.23 0.20
CA GLU A 86 14.60 12.95 -0.56
C GLU A 86 13.78 12.05 -1.51
N HIS A 87 14.40 11.01 -2.07
CA HIS A 87 13.70 10.05 -2.91
C HIS A 87 12.82 9.11 -2.08
N TYR A 88 13.25 8.73 -0.87
CA TYR A 88 12.40 7.95 0.03
C TYR A 88 11.22 8.77 0.56
N LYS A 89 11.40 10.08 0.75
CA LYS A 89 10.31 10.99 1.07
C LYS A 89 9.27 11.07 -0.04
N THR A 90 9.71 11.32 -1.27
CA THR A 90 8.83 11.64 -2.40
C THR A 90 8.39 10.44 -3.26
N GLY A 91 9.10 9.32 -3.17
CA GLY A 91 8.87 8.14 -4.01
C GLY A 91 9.82 8.05 -5.21
N PHE A 92 9.96 6.85 -5.78
CA PHE A 92 10.74 6.59 -6.99
C PHE A 92 10.33 5.26 -7.64
N GLY A 93 10.69 5.08 -8.92
CA GLY A 93 10.34 3.89 -9.70
C GLY A 93 9.02 4.06 -10.45
N SER A 94 8.40 2.95 -10.86
CA SER A 94 7.13 2.93 -11.59
C SER A 94 6.16 1.92 -10.97
N ALA A 95 4.90 2.34 -10.77
CA ALA A 95 3.84 1.45 -10.30
C ALA A 95 3.60 0.23 -11.21
N ALA A 96 4.03 0.29 -12.49
CA ALA A 96 3.97 -0.84 -13.41
C ALA A 96 5.11 -1.87 -13.21
N GLY A 97 6.06 -1.61 -12.32
CA GLY A 97 7.22 -2.47 -12.06
C GLY A 97 7.74 -2.30 -10.65
N GLU A 98 9.05 -2.09 -10.49
CA GLU A 98 9.63 -1.80 -9.17
C GLU A 98 9.44 -0.33 -8.77
N TYR A 99 9.01 -0.10 -7.53
CA TYR A 99 8.86 1.25 -7.01
C TYR A 99 8.79 1.34 -5.49
N TRP A 100 8.92 2.58 -5.01
CA TRP A 100 8.66 3.04 -3.66
C TRP A 100 7.66 4.19 -3.74
N LEU A 101 6.52 4.08 -3.06
CA LEU A 101 5.43 5.07 -3.15
C LEU A 101 5.80 6.44 -2.54
N GLY A 102 6.73 6.46 -1.60
CA GLY A 102 7.12 7.69 -0.88
C GLY A 102 6.49 7.78 0.51
N LEU A 103 7.32 8.17 1.49
CA LEU A 103 6.91 8.29 2.89
C LEU A 103 5.85 9.38 3.10
N GLU A 104 5.92 10.48 2.35
CA GLU A 104 4.93 11.56 2.46
C GLU A 104 3.54 11.07 2.04
N THR A 105 3.47 10.35 0.92
CA THR A 105 2.22 9.74 0.44
C THR A 105 1.67 8.72 1.45
N MET A 106 2.52 7.85 2.01
CA MET A 106 2.10 6.89 3.04
C MET A 106 1.61 7.57 4.31
N HIS A 107 2.26 8.65 4.73
CA HIS A 107 1.82 9.46 5.86
C HIS A 107 0.42 10.04 5.61
N LEU A 108 0.22 10.70 4.46
CA LEU A 108 -1.07 11.29 4.08
C LEU A 108 -2.20 10.27 4.03
N LEU A 109 -1.92 9.07 3.51
CA LEU A 109 -2.86 7.95 3.55
C LEU A 109 -3.20 7.61 5.00
N THR A 110 -2.19 7.22 5.78
CA THR A 110 -2.35 6.65 7.13
C THR A 110 -2.84 7.64 8.19
N GLN A 111 -2.89 8.94 7.86
CA GLN A 111 -3.58 9.96 8.67
C GLN A 111 -5.11 9.88 8.57
N ARG A 112 -5.67 9.40 7.45
CA ARG A 112 -7.11 9.52 7.14
C ARG A 112 -7.91 8.26 7.47
N LYS A 113 -7.28 7.10 7.34
CA LYS A 113 -7.92 5.80 7.58
C LYS A 113 -6.93 4.89 8.32
N ASN A 114 -7.49 3.92 9.05
CA ASN A 114 -6.70 2.84 9.62
C ASN A 114 -6.42 1.81 8.53
N TYR A 115 -5.17 1.38 8.50
CA TYR A 115 -4.68 0.47 7.48
C TYR A 115 -4.00 -0.72 8.09
N GLU A 116 -4.21 -1.89 7.51
CA GLU A 116 -3.41 -3.09 7.79
C GLU A 116 -2.17 -3.13 6.89
N LEU A 117 -1.20 -3.98 7.23
CA LEU A 117 -0.06 -4.23 6.37
C LEU A 117 0.12 -5.71 6.11
N LYS A 118 0.13 -6.10 4.83
CA LYS A 118 0.63 -7.40 4.39
C LYS A 118 1.97 -7.22 3.70
N VAL A 119 2.89 -8.15 3.94
CA VAL A 119 4.23 -8.22 3.35
C VAL A 119 4.37 -9.57 2.69
N ASP A 120 4.21 -9.61 1.38
CA ASP A 120 4.48 -10.81 0.59
C ASP A 120 5.98 -10.87 0.27
N MET A 121 6.54 -12.07 0.22
CA MET A 121 7.94 -12.36 -0.11
C MET A 121 8.01 -13.62 -0.95
N GLU A 122 8.93 -13.63 -1.90
CA GLU A 122 9.23 -14.78 -2.75
C GLU A 122 10.74 -14.99 -2.79
N ASP A 123 11.20 -16.24 -2.66
CA ASP A 123 12.60 -16.60 -2.79
C ASP A 123 12.97 -17.05 -4.22
N PHE A 124 14.24 -17.40 -4.42
CA PHE A 124 14.78 -17.81 -5.73
C PHE A 124 14.27 -19.18 -6.22
N GLU A 125 13.67 -19.97 -5.32
CA GLU A 125 13.03 -21.26 -5.64
C GLU A 125 11.52 -21.08 -5.88
N GLY A 126 11.03 -19.83 -5.89
CA GLY A 126 9.63 -19.49 -6.06
C GLY A 126 8.77 -19.77 -4.82
N GLN A 127 9.39 -20.02 -3.66
CA GLN A 127 8.65 -20.20 -2.42
C GLN A 127 8.12 -18.86 -1.94
N LYS A 128 6.80 -18.79 -1.77
CA LYS A 128 6.11 -17.58 -1.32
C LYS A 128 5.75 -17.68 0.15
N VAL A 129 6.05 -16.63 0.90
CA VAL A 129 5.65 -16.46 2.29
C VAL A 129 5.12 -15.05 2.51
N PHE A 130 4.26 -14.89 3.51
CA PHE A 130 3.72 -13.58 3.85
C PHE A 130 3.75 -13.33 5.36
N ALA A 131 3.60 -12.06 5.73
CA ALA A 131 3.33 -11.60 7.09
C ALA A 131 2.23 -10.53 7.07
N HIS A 132 1.25 -10.63 7.97
CA HIS A 132 0.11 -9.72 8.05
C HIS A 132 0.04 -9.08 9.44
N TYR A 133 -0.09 -7.76 9.48
CA TYR A 133 -0.16 -6.94 10.68
C TYR A 133 -1.49 -6.18 10.74
N SER A 134 -2.06 -6.09 11.94
CA SER A 134 -3.38 -5.51 12.20
C SER A 134 -3.45 -4.00 12.07
N SER A 135 -2.30 -3.32 12.05
CA SER A 135 -2.26 -1.89 11.76
C SER A 135 -0.91 -1.46 11.21
N PHE A 136 -0.93 -0.37 10.45
CA PHE A 136 0.21 0.28 9.83
C PHE A 136 -0.06 1.78 9.75
N SER A 137 0.89 2.56 10.26
CA SER A 137 0.92 4.00 10.03
C SER A 137 2.33 4.54 9.96
N VAL A 138 2.46 5.66 9.27
CA VAL A 138 3.73 6.39 9.12
C VAL A 138 3.55 7.74 9.80
N GLY A 139 4.44 8.09 10.73
CA GLY A 139 4.44 9.38 11.42
C GLY A 139 4.82 10.55 10.50
N PRO A 140 4.77 11.80 10.99
CA PRO A 140 5.15 12.96 10.20
C PRO A 140 6.66 13.04 9.98
N GLU A 141 7.09 13.87 9.04
CA GLU A 141 8.52 14.13 8.76
C GLU A 141 9.27 14.64 10.01
N SER A 142 8.62 15.46 10.84
CA SER A 142 9.20 16.00 12.08
C SER A 142 9.63 14.92 13.07
N ASP A 143 9.01 13.74 12.99
CA ASP A 143 9.32 12.55 13.79
C ASP A 143 10.07 11.49 12.96
N GLY A 144 10.60 11.88 11.80
CA GLY A 144 11.39 11.04 10.90
C GLY A 144 10.58 9.97 10.17
N TYR A 145 9.29 10.19 9.94
CA TYR A 145 8.36 9.19 9.37
C TYR A 145 8.36 7.86 10.13
N LYS A 146 8.33 7.96 11.47
CA LYS A 146 8.32 6.79 12.36
C LYS A 146 7.24 5.77 11.96
N LEU A 147 7.66 4.54 11.70
CA LEU A 147 6.78 3.42 11.44
C LEU A 147 6.09 2.98 12.73
N ASN A 148 4.76 2.84 12.69
CA ASN A 148 3.99 2.19 13.75
C ASN A 148 3.30 0.96 13.15
N LEU A 149 3.52 -0.20 13.77
CA LEU A 149 2.93 -1.47 13.38
C LEU A 149 2.08 -2.04 14.51
N GLY A 150 0.94 -2.61 14.14
CA GLY A 150 0.06 -3.34 15.03
C GLY A 150 0.56 -4.73 15.35
N SER A 151 -0.32 -5.53 15.95
CA SER A 151 -0.03 -6.92 16.27
C SER A 151 0.08 -7.75 14.99
N PHE A 152 0.98 -8.73 15.00
CA PHE A 152 1.04 -9.75 13.97
C PHE A 152 -0.23 -10.61 14.01
N ILE A 153 -0.90 -10.75 12.87
CA ILE A 153 -2.13 -11.54 12.72
C ILE A 153 -1.77 -12.97 12.29
N LYS A 154 -1.16 -13.12 11.12
CA LYS A 154 -0.93 -14.41 10.46
C LYS A 154 0.21 -14.32 9.43
N GLY A 155 0.67 -15.48 8.97
CA GLY A 155 1.74 -15.60 7.99
C GLY A 155 2.78 -16.65 8.39
N ALA A 156 3.46 -17.22 7.40
CA ALA A 156 4.53 -18.20 7.62
C ALA A 156 5.82 -17.55 8.18
N CYS A 157 5.94 -16.23 8.10
CA CYS A 157 7.06 -15.51 8.70
C CYS A 157 6.83 -15.21 10.20
N ARG A 158 6.75 -16.26 11.02
CA ARG A 158 6.58 -16.16 12.49
C ARG A 158 7.87 -15.86 13.26
N ASN A 159 9.06 -16.13 12.69
CA ASN A 159 10.34 -15.99 13.39
C ASN A 159 11.12 -14.74 12.93
N LEU A 160 11.49 -13.93 13.92
CA LEU A 160 11.42 -12.47 13.90
C LEU A 160 12.68 -11.72 13.40
N ILE A 161 13.53 -12.29 12.55
CA ILE A 161 14.77 -11.62 12.10
C ILE A 161 14.78 -11.31 10.60
N GLY A 162 14.10 -12.08 9.74
CA GLY A 162 14.10 -11.84 8.29
C GLY A 162 13.11 -10.76 7.82
N CYS A 163 11.83 -10.93 8.14
CA CYS A 163 10.75 -10.10 7.58
C CYS A 163 10.65 -8.73 8.27
N LEU A 164 10.77 -8.71 9.60
CA LEU A 164 10.79 -7.48 10.39
C LEU A 164 12.05 -6.66 10.15
N ALA A 165 13.23 -7.29 9.97
CA ALA A 165 14.42 -6.54 9.58
C ALA A 165 14.24 -5.87 8.22
N THR A 166 13.54 -6.50 7.28
CA THR A 166 13.36 -5.87 5.98
C THR A 166 12.35 -4.73 6.02
N ALA A 167 11.17 -4.94 6.61
CA ALA A 167 10.20 -3.87 6.84
C ALA A 167 10.82 -2.70 7.62
N VAL A 168 11.46 -2.97 8.76
CA VAL A 168 12.12 -1.93 9.57
C VAL A 168 13.27 -1.28 8.81
N SER A 169 14.07 -2.03 8.03
CA SER A 169 15.19 -1.43 7.27
C SER A 169 14.74 -0.44 6.20
N VAL A 170 13.59 -0.66 5.58
CA VAL A 170 13.00 0.29 4.61
C VAL A 170 12.70 1.63 5.28
N PHE A 171 12.11 1.61 6.48
CA PHE A 171 11.75 2.82 7.24
C PHE A 171 12.88 3.37 8.13
N SER A 172 13.95 2.59 8.37
CA SER A 172 15.05 2.92 9.28
C SER A 172 16.25 3.57 8.59
N GLN A 173 16.12 4.08 7.36
CA GLN A 173 17.26 4.67 6.66
C GLN A 173 17.78 5.98 7.25
N HIS A 174 17.21 6.50 8.35
CA HIS A 174 17.78 7.63 9.09
C HIS A 174 17.60 7.59 10.61
N LEU A 175 17.83 6.44 11.26
CA LEU A 175 18.36 6.51 12.63
C LEU A 175 19.81 7.00 12.55
N ARG A 176 19.99 8.31 12.76
CA ARG A 176 21.25 8.85 13.27
C ARG A 176 21.69 7.93 14.42
N TYR A 177 22.99 7.60 14.46
CA TYR A 177 23.69 6.69 15.40
C TYR A 177 23.94 5.25 14.91
N ARG A 178 25.10 5.11 14.24
CA ARG A 178 26.16 4.10 14.50
C ARG A 178 25.68 2.77 15.12
N TRP A 179 25.47 1.74 14.29
CA TRP A 179 26.07 0.39 14.34
C TRP A 179 25.41 -0.52 13.27
N THR A 180 26.22 -1.35 12.58
CA THR A 180 25.86 -2.41 11.60
C THR A 180 25.39 -2.00 10.18
N ARG A 181 26.24 -1.29 9.42
CA ARG A 181 25.98 -0.94 8.00
C ARG A 181 26.07 -2.09 6.98
N ILE A 182 26.61 -3.27 7.33
CA ILE A 182 27.01 -4.26 6.31
C ILE A 182 25.93 -5.30 6.00
N LYS A 183 25.12 -5.74 6.97
CA LYS A 183 24.11 -6.80 6.74
C LYS A 183 22.73 -6.27 6.32
N THR A 184 22.33 -5.10 6.81
CA THR A 184 20.99 -4.54 6.58
C THR A 184 20.82 -3.92 5.19
N GLN A 185 21.89 -3.36 4.63
CA GLN A 185 21.89 -2.77 3.28
C GLN A 185 21.84 -3.84 2.18
N GLN A 186 22.30 -5.05 2.46
CA GLN A 186 22.28 -6.19 1.53
C GLN A 186 20.87 -6.75 1.32
N LEU A 187 19.99 -6.66 2.31
CA LEU A 187 18.60 -7.13 2.20
C LEU A 187 17.72 -6.14 1.40
N LEU A 188 17.92 -4.84 1.57
CA LEU A 188 17.25 -3.79 0.77
C LEU A 188 17.72 -3.75 -0.69
N ASN A 189 18.98 -4.09 -0.94
CA ASN A 189 19.55 -4.16 -2.28
C ASN A 189 19.51 -5.57 -2.88
N SER A 190 18.88 -6.54 -2.21
CA SER A 190 18.63 -7.84 -2.82
C SER A 190 17.54 -7.65 -3.88
N PRO A 191 17.82 -7.83 -5.18
CA PRO A 191 16.79 -7.81 -6.21
C PRO A 191 15.90 -9.07 -6.16
N PHE A 192 16.01 -9.87 -5.09
CA PHE A 192 15.53 -11.24 -4.99
C PHE A 192 14.60 -11.46 -3.78
N LEU A 193 14.03 -10.39 -3.23
CA LEU A 193 12.95 -10.44 -2.25
C LEU A 193 11.84 -9.52 -2.74
N SER A 194 10.85 -10.09 -3.42
CA SER A 194 9.67 -9.37 -3.88
C SER A 194 8.82 -8.97 -2.69
N PHE A 195 9.06 -7.79 -2.13
CA PHE A 195 8.22 -7.27 -1.06
C PHE A 195 7.00 -6.59 -1.65
N LEU A 196 5.83 -7.18 -1.48
CA LEU A 196 4.57 -6.47 -1.68
C LEU A 196 4.13 -5.94 -0.32
N PHE A 197 4.43 -4.67 -0.04
CA PHE A 197 3.81 -4.01 1.09
C PHE A 197 2.45 -3.53 0.63
N THR A 198 1.39 -4.12 1.16
CA THR A 198 0.03 -3.75 0.79
C THR A 198 -0.75 -3.27 1.98
N PHE A 199 -1.56 -2.23 1.76
CA PHE A 199 -2.51 -1.79 2.77
C PHE A 199 -3.96 -1.88 2.30
N HIS A 200 -4.86 -2.18 3.23
CA HIS A 200 -6.32 -2.18 3.06
C HIS A 200 -6.97 -1.36 4.16
N GLY A 201 -7.93 -0.49 3.82
CA GLY A 201 -8.67 0.33 4.78
C GLY A 201 -9.73 -0.49 5.52
N SER A 202 -9.56 -0.68 6.83
CA SER A 202 -10.54 -1.40 7.66
C SER A 202 -11.84 -0.59 7.76
N SER A 203 -12.97 -1.20 7.41
CA SER A 203 -14.29 -0.69 7.80
C SER A 203 -14.47 -0.91 9.31
N SER A 204 -14.60 0.18 10.06
CA SER A 204 -15.14 0.20 11.43
C SER A 204 -16.60 -0.27 11.45
#